data_AF-A0A7C2VQH5-F1
#
_entry.id   AF-A0A7C2VQH5-F1
#
_cell.length_a   1.000
_cell.length_b   1.000
_cell.length_c   1.000
_cell.angle_alpha   90.00
_cell.angle_beta   90.00
_cell.angle_gamma   90.00
#
_symmetry.space_group_name_H-M   'P 1'
#
loop_
_entity.id
_entity.type
_entity.pdbx_description
1 polymer ?
#
loop_
_entity_poly.entity_id
_entity_poly.type
_entity_poly.pdbx_seq_one_letter_code
_entity_poly.pdbx_strand_id
1 'polypeptide(L)'
;MKDARAGQQEVDYSRYVVDLAYLKGKAPEIAGVPTGTRLDELFFTVVYDEDTGRIVRKPLGGVPKGAVINIVGIPDTGKSVFAEQFAAFQAGNGSRVLFVTTENPAEFLYVSLKQKAAALDLS
;
A
#
# COMPACT_ATOMS: atom_id res chain seq x y z
N MET A 1 -56.19 -9.28 16.47
CA MET A 1 -56.02 -7.81 16.54
C MET A 1 -54.70 -7.57 17.26
N LYS A 2 -53.60 -7.07 16.72
CA LYS A 2 -53.20 -6.57 15.39
C LYS A 2 -51.68 -6.79 15.29
N ASP A 3 -51.21 -6.91 14.06
CA ASP A 3 -49.88 -7.28 13.59
C ASP A 3 -48.68 -6.60 14.27
N ALA A 4 -47.72 -7.41 14.71
CA ALA A 4 -46.36 -7.00 15.05
C ALA A 4 -45.40 -7.51 13.96
N ARG A 5 -45.41 -6.88 12.79
CA ARG A 5 -44.31 -6.94 11.83
C ARG A 5 -43.79 -5.52 11.67
N ALA A 6 -42.82 -5.17 12.52
CA ALA A 6 -42.05 -3.94 12.40
C ALA A 6 -41.43 -3.90 11.00
N GLY A 7 -41.67 -2.80 10.28
CA GLY A 7 -41.22 -2.61 8.91
C GLY A 7 -39.71 -2.79 8.80
N GLN A 8 -39.29 -3.75 7.97
CA GLN A 8 -37.93 -3.79 7.46
C GLN A 8 -37.75 -2.56 6.57
N GLN A 9 -36.90 -1.64 7.00
CA GLN A 9 -36.53 -0.47 6.21
C GLN A 9 -35.75 -0.97 5.00
N GLU A 10 -36.31 -0.81 3.81
CA GLU A 10 -35.69 -1.26 2.56
C GLU A 10 -34.44 -0.39 2.31
N VAL A 11 -33.26 -1.01 2.38
CA VAL A 11 -31.99 -0.31 2.22
C VAL A 11 -31.77 -0.07 0.73
N ASP A 12 -31.67 1.20 0.32
CA ASP A 12 -31.36 1.57 -1.06
C ASP A 12 -29.89 1.30 -1.39
N TYR A 13 -29.65 0.25 -2.18
CA TYR A 13 -28.32 -0.13 -2.66
C TYR A 13 -27.95 0.50 -4.00
N SER A 14 -28.81 1.32 -4.62
CA SER A 14 -28.61 1.86 -5.98
C SER A 14 -27.28 2.60 -6.13
N ARG A 15 -26.82 3.30 -5.09
CA ARG A 15 -25.52 4.00 -5.07
C ARG A 15 -24.29 3.09 -5.14
N TYR A 16 -24.43 1.80 -4.85
CA TYR A 16 -23.36 0.81 -4.89
C TYR A 16 -23.33 -0.01 -6.19
N VAL A 17 -24.35 0.13 -7.02
CA VAL A 17 -24.45 -0.55 -8.32
C VAL A 17 -24.03 0.43 -9.41
N VAL A 18 -22.88 0.18 -10.01
CA VAL A 18 -22.32 1.00 -11.09
C VAL A 18 -21.94 0.13 -12.28
N ASP A 19 -22.14 0.65 -13.49
CA ASP A 19 -21.61 0.04 -14.70
C ASP A 19 -20.07 0.14 -14.70
N LEU A 20 -19.37 -0.95 -15.06
CA LEU A 20 -17.91 -0.95 -15.09
C LEU A 20 -17.32 0.03 -16.11
N ALA A 21 -18.01 0.30 -17.21
CA ALA A 21 -17.57 1.28 -18.21
C ALA A 21 -17.51 2.70 -17.62
N TYR A 22 -18.42 3.03 -16.69
CA TYR A 22 -18.40 4.31 -15.97
C TYR A 22 -17.12 4.48 -15.12
N LEU A 23 -16.53 3.39 -14.66
CA LEU A 23 -15.32 3.41 -13.85
C LEU A 23 -14.04 3.58 -14.66
N LYS A 24 -14.07 3.45 -16.00
CA LYS A 24 -12.87 3.51 -16.85
C LYS A 24 -12.03 4.78 -16.63
N GLY A 25 -12.68 5.94 -16.48
CA GLY A 25 -12.00 7.22 -16.21
C GLY A 25 -11.71 7.50 -14.73
N LYS A 26 -12.13 6.61 -13.83
CA LYS A 26 -11.97 6.75 -12.37
C LYS A 26 -11.06 5.68 -11.76
N ALA A 27 -10.80 4.61 -12.51
CA ALA A 27 -9.96 3.53 -12.07
C ALA A 27 -8.55 4.07 -11.78
N PRO A 28 -7.99 3.81 -10.59
CA PRO A 28 -6.65 4.26 -10.28
C PRO A 28 -5.65 3.54 -11.19
N GLU A 29 -4.58 4.24 -11.55
CA GLU A 29 -3.46 3.61 -12.26
C GLU A 29 -2.80 2.54 -11.39
N ILE A 30 -2.45 1.42 -12.01
CA ILE A 30 -1.64 0.39 -11.37
C ILE A 30 -0.20 0.88 -11.35
N ALA A 31 0.25 1.32 -10.18
CA ALA A 31 1.60 1.85 -9.97
C ALA A 31 2.27 1.17 -8.77
N GLY A 32 3.59 1.07 -8.82
CA GLY A 32 4.41 0.68 -7.67
C GLY A 32 4.72 1.88 -6.78
N VAL A 33 4.84 1.61 -5.49
CA VAL A 33 5.42 2.50 -4.48
C VAL A 33 6.80 1.94 -4.16
N PRO A 34 7.89 2.63 -4.52
CA PRO A 34 9.23 2.16 -4.27
C PRO A 34 9.46 1.93 -2.78
N THR A 35 10.18 0.87 -2.44
CA THR A 35 10.48 0.51 -1.05
C THR A 35 11.90 0.88 -0.64
N GLY A 36 12.77 1.17 -1.62
CA GLY A 36 14.19 1.36 -1.37
C GLY A 36 14.88 0.03 -1.01
N THR A 37 14.30 -1.10 -1.44
CA THR A 37 14.82 -2.45 -1.22
C THR A 37 14.65 -3.31 -2.46
N ARG A 38 15.22 -4.52 -2.46
CA ARG A 38 15.00 -5.52 -3.53
C ARG A 38 13.55 -5.98 -3.68
N LEU A 39 12.66 -5.61 -2.74
CA LEU A 39 11.23 -5.88 -2.86
C LEU A 39 10.61 -5.17 -4.09
N ASP A 40 11.25 -4.12 -4.60
CA ASP A 40 10.81 -3.37 -5.78
C ASP A 40 10.82 -4.19 -7.07
N GLU A 41 11.60 -5.28 -7.07
CA GLU A 41 11.74 -6.21 -8.19
C GLU A 41 10.72 -7.35 -8.15
N LEU A 42 9.92 -7.45 -7.09
CA LEU A 42 9.09 -8.63 -6.82
C LEU A 42 7.62 -8.47 -7.22
N PHE A 43 7.20 -7.27 -7.62
CA PHE A 43 5.82 -6.99 -8.06
C PHE A 43 5.78 -6.60 -9.53
N PHE A 44 4.73 -7.05 -10.22
CA PHE A 44 4.62 -6.97 -11.66
C PHE A 44 3.21 -6.64 -12.10
N THR A 45 3.12 -5.98 -13.24
CA THR A 45 1.88 -5.74 -13.97
C THR A 45 1.96 -6.37 -15.36
N VAL A 46 0.81 -6.46 -16.01
CA VAL A 46 0.65 -6.97 -17.36
C VAL A 46 0.11 -5.83 -18.21
N VAL A 47 0.84 -5.49 -19.26
CA VAL A 47 0.49 -4.40 -20.18
C VAL A 47 0.44 -4.91 -21.61
N TYR A 48 -0.43 -4.30 -22.41
CA TYR A 48 -0.40 -4.48 -23.85
C TYR A 48 0.70 -3.58 -24.43
N ASP A 49 1.62 -4.18 -25.17
CA ASP A 49 2.71 -3.49 -25.85
C ASP A 49 2.27 -3.20 -27.28
N GLU A 50 2.03 -1.92 -27.59
CA GLU A 50 1.51 -1.49 -28.90
C GLU A 50 2.50 -1.72 -30.04
N ASP A 51 3.80 -1.65 -29.76
CA ASP A 51 4.86 -1.82 -30.77
C ASP A 51 4.99 -3.28 -31.22
N THR A 52 4.81 -4.22 -30.29
CA THR A 52 4.92 -5.66 -30.56
C THR A 52 3.58 -6.37 -30.74
N GLY A 53 2.47 -5.71 -30.39
CA GLY A 53 1.12 -6.26 -30.40
C GLY A 53 0.89 -7.38 -29.37
N ARG A 54 1.76 -7.50 -28.36
CA ARG A 54 1.76 -8.61 -27.39
C ARG A 54 1.46 -8.13 -25.98
N ILE A 55 0.92 -9.04 -25.18
CA ILE A 55 0.80 -8.85 -23.74
C ILE A 55 2.16 -9.16 -23.10
N VAL A 56 2.74 -8.19 -22.39
CA VAL A 56 4.05 -8.31 -21.75
C VAL A 56 3.97 -8.02 -20.25
N ARG A 57 4.84 -8.67 -19.49
CA ARG A 57 5.01 -8.45 -18.05
C ARG A 57 6.01 -7.31 -17.83
N LYS A 58 5.65 -6.31 -17.03
CA LYS A 58 6.55 -5.23 -16.61
C LYS A 58 6.65 -5.19 -15.07
N PRO A 59 7.84 -4.96 -14.49
CA PRO A 59 7.98 -4.71 -13.06
C PRO A 59 7.19 -3.46 -12.65
N LEU A 60 6.64 -3.46 -11.44
CA LEU A 60 5.99 -2.28 -10.87
C LEU A 60 6.98 -1.29 -10.27
N GLY A 61 8.22 -1.72 -9.99
CA GLY A 61 9.25 -0.89 -9.37
C GLY A 61 8.94 -0.56 -7.91
N GLY A 62 8.20 -1.43 -7.21
CA GLY A 62 7.71 -1.16 -5.87
C GLY A 62 6.50 -2.01 -5.51
N VAL A 63 6.06 -1.87 -4.26
CA VAL A 63 4.83 -2.50 -3.78
C VAL A 63 3.59 -1.86 -4.41
N PRO A 64 2.49 -2.59 -4.70
CA PRO A 64 1.35 -2.00 -5.39
C PRO A 64 0.72 -0.86 -4.58
N LYS A 65 0.48 0.29 -5.23
CA LYS A 65 -0.14 1.44 -4.60
C LYS A 65 -1.54 1.11 -4.08
N GLY A 66 -1.81 1.45 -2.82
CA GLY A 66 -3.08 1.15 -2.15
C GLY A 66 -3.19 -0.29 -1.65
N ALA A 67 -2.16 -1.12 -1.80
CA ALA A 67 -2.16 -2.46 -1.22
C ALA A 67 -1.99 -2.42 0.31
N VAL A 68 -2.62 -3.39 0.96
CA VAL A 68 -2.29 -3.76 2.34
C VAL A 68 -1.29 -4.91 2.28
N ILE A 69 -0.11 -4.70 2.88
CA ILE A 69 0.98 -5.68 2.85
C ILE A 69 1.23 -6.20 4.25
N ASN A 70 1.14 -7.52 4.38
CA ASN A 70 1.44 -8.22 5.62
C ASN A 70 2.86 -8.80 5.56
N ILE A 71 3.70 -8.43 6.52
CA ILE A 71 5.08 -8.92 6.62
C ILE A 71 5.16 -9.85 7.81
N VAL A 72 5.31 -11.14 7.54
CA VAL A 72 5.31 -12.20 8.54
C VAL A 72 6.67 -12.87 8.64
N GLY A 73 7.01 -13.33 9.84
CA GLY A 73 8.27 -14.01 10.12
C GLY A 73 8.51 -14.12 11.62
N ILE A 74 9.35 -15.06 12.03
CA ILE A 74 9.77 -15.24 13.43
C ILE A 74 10.43 -13.95 13.97
N PRO A 75 10.49 -13.72 15.30
CA PRO A 75 11.24 -12.59 15.86
C PRO A 75 12.64 -12.45 15.26
N ASP A 76 13.15 -11.21 15.21
CA ASP A 76 14.48 -10.87 14.68
C ASP A 76 14.74 -11.13 13.18
N THR A 77 13.70 -11.41 12.38
CA THR A 77 13.82 -11.50 10.91
C THR A 77 13.83 -10.16 10.17
N GLY A 78 13.91 -9.03 10.88
CA GLY A 78 13.97 -7.70 10.28
C GLY A 78 12.63 -7.09 9.85
N LYS A 79 11.49 -7.56 10.38
CA LYS A 79 10.16 -6.98 10.08
C LYS A 79 10.07 -5.49 10.46
N SER A 80 10.40 -5.16 11.71
CA SER A 80 10.41 -3.78 12.20
C SER A 80 11.48 -2.95 11.49
N VAL A 81 12.65 -3.56 11.24
CA VAL A 81 13.74 -2.92 10.47
C VAL A 81 13.26 -2.53 9.08
N PHE A 82 12.55 -3.41 8.37
CA PHE A 82 11.96 -3.11 7.07
C PHE A 82 10.92 -1.99 7.17
N ALA A 83 9.99 -2.07 8.13
CA ALA A 83 8.94 -1.06 8.28
C ALA A 83 9.52 0.34 8.56
N GLU A 84 10.53 0.42 9.44
CA GLU A 84 11.23 1.66 9.77
C GLU A 84 12.04 2.20 8.58
N GLN A 85 12.75 1.33 7.86
CA GLN A 85 13.47 1.71 6.64
C GLN A 85 12.52 2.24 5.57
N PHE A 86 11.42 1.53 5.32
CA PHE A 86 10.39 1.94 4.35
C PHE A 86 9.80 3.30 4.75
N ALA A 87 9.48 3.49 6.03
CA ALA A 87 8.96 4.75 6.54
C ALA A 87 9.94 5.91 6.35
N ALA A 88 11.21 5.73 6.72
CA ALA A 88 12.25 6.73 6.55
C ALA A 88 12.47 7.05 5.06
N PHE A 89 12.59 6.03 4.21
CA PHE A 89 12.75 6.16 2.77
C PHE A 89 11.61 6.95 2.11
N GLN A 90 10.36 6.60 2.43
CA GLN A 90 9.19 7.28 1.89
C GLN A 90 9.12 8.73 2.37
N ALA A 91 9.39 8.97 3.65
CA ALA A 91 9.40 10.32 4.21
C ALA A 91 10.49 11.20 3.59
N GLY A 92 11.71 10.66 3.43
CA GLY A 92 12.83 11.36 2.80
C GLY A 92 12.57 11.72 1.33
N ASN A 93 11.78 10.91 0.62
CA ASN A 93 11.35 11.18 -0.76
C ASN A 93 10.05 12.01 -0.85
N GLY A 94 9.67 12.71 0.23
CA GLY A 94 8.56 13.68 0.22
C GLY A 94 7.16 13.09 0.48
N SER A 95 7.04 11.80 0.78
CA SER A 95 5.75 11.21 1.15
C SER A 95 5.38 11.52 2.61
N ARG A 96 4.09 11.66 2.88
CA ARG A 96 3.58 11.72 4.26
C ARG A 96 3.43 10.30 4.81
N VAL A 97 4.07 10.03 5.94
CA VAL A 97 4.08 8.69 6.57
C VAL A 97 3.50 8.77 7.97
N LEU A 98 2.58 7.86 8.28
CA LEU A 98 2.11 7.59 9.64
C LEU A 98 2.73 6.27 10.10
N PHE A 99 3.56 6.31 11.13
CA PHE A 99 4.14 5.13 11.75
C PHE A 99 3.46 4.85 13.08
N VAL A 100 2.88 3.65 13.24
CA VAL A 100 2.22 3.22 14.47
C VAL A 100 3.00 2.07 15.05
N THR A 101 3.41 2.19 16.32
CA THR A 101 4.17 1.18 17.07
C THR A 101 3.44 0.84 18.36
N THR A 102 3.51 -0.42 18.78
CA THR A 102 3.00 -0.90 20.07
C THR A 102 4.09 -1.43 20.99
N GLU A 103 5.28 -1.69 20.45
CA GLU A 103 6.37 -2.37 21.18
C GLU A 103 7.46 -1.38 21.62
N ASN A 104 7.90 -0.50 20.70
CA ASN A 104 8.98 0.44 20.96
C ASN A 104 8.44 1.80 21.45
N PRO A 105 8.95 2.33 22.58
CA PRO A 105 8.70 3.72 22.99
C PRO A 105 9.14 4.73 21.92
N ALA A 106 8.50 5.90 21.92
CA ALA A 106 8.66 6.92 20.89
C ALA A 106 10.11 7.43 20.78
N GLU A 107 10.82 7.54 21.89
CA GLU A 107 12.21 8.00 21.96
C GLU A 107 13.15 7.03 21.23
N PHE A 108 12.96 5.72 21.42
CA PHE A 108 13.75 4.71 20.73
C PHE A 108 13.41 4.64 19.24
N LEU A 109 12.13 4.76 18.90
CA LEU A 109 11.71 4.83 17.50
C LEU A 109 12.34 6.05 16.80
N TYR A 110 12.37 7.21 17.44
CA TYR A 110 13.02 8.42 16.90
C TYR A 110 14.50 8.17 16.59
N VAL A 111 15.24 7.59 17.54
CA VAL A 111 16.66 7.26 17.33
C VAL A 111 16.83 6.28 16.18
N SER A 112 16.01 5.23 16.10
CA SER A 112 16.09 4.26 15.00
C SER A 112 15.82 4.89 13.64
N LEU A 113 14.73 5.65 13.50
CA LEU A 113 14.39 6.34 12.25
C LEU A 113 15.48 7.35 11.85
N LYS A 114 16.04 8.09 12.81
CA LYS A 114 17.16 9.01 12.55
C LYS A 114 18.38 8.27 12.01
N GLN A 115 18.71 7.10 12.57
CA GLN A 115 19.80 6.27 12.08
C GLN A 115 19.52 5.72 10.68
N LYS A 116 18.28 5.31 10.37
CA LYS A 116 17.90 4.89 9.01
C LYS A 116 18.00 6.04 8.01
N ALA A 117 17.53 7.23 8.37
CA ALA A 117 17.66 8.40 7.51
C ALA A 117 19.13 8.70 7.17
N ALA A 118 20.02 8.67 8.16
CA ALA A 118 21.45 8.85 7.94
C ALA A 118 22.06 7.72 7.07
N ALA A 119 21.67 6.46 7.28
CA ALA A 119 22.17 5.32 6.50
C ALA A 119 21.69 5.34 5.04
N LEU A 120 20.57 5.99 4.76
CA LEU A 120 19.98 6.11 3.44
C LEU A 120 20.31 7.45 2.75
N ASP A 121 21.14 8.29 3.38
CA ASP A 121 21.50 9.63 2.90
C ASP A 121 20.28 10.55 2.68
N LEU A 122 19.34 10.52 3.62
CA LEU A 122 18.08 11.29 3.60
C LEU A 122 18.08 12.50 4.55
N SER A 123 19.23 12.82 5.15
CA SER A 123 19.39 13.82 6.22
C SER A 123 20.26 14.99 5.81
#